data_AF-A0A644X665-F1
#
_entry.id   AF-A0A644X665-F1
#
_cell.length_a   1.000
_cell.length_b   1.000
_cell.length_c   1.000
_cell.angle_alpha   90.00
_cell.angle_beta   90.00
_cell.angle_gamma   90.00
#
_symmetry.space_group_name_H-M   'P 1'
#
loop_
_entity.id
_entity.type
_entity.pdbx_description
1 polymer ?
#
loop_
_entity_poly.entity_id
_entity_poly.type
_entity_poly.pdbx_seq_one_letter_code
_entity_poly.pdbx_strand_id
1 'polypeptide(L)'
;MIVIQPWDKSVLSAIEKAILKSDLGLPPNNDGKLIRLNFPPLNEDRRKQLVKTAKATSEQSRVAMRNIRREAMDELKKMQKNGDISEDELKDAESKIQKMTDSYIAQVNSLSDEKEKEIMEI
;
A
#
# COMPACT_ATOMS: atom_id res chain seq x y z
N MET A 1 -13.04 -2.50 17.49
CA MET A 1 -13.71 -3.82 17.44
C MET A 1 -14.18 -4.06 16.02
N ILE A 2 -13.91 -5.22 15.45
CA ILE A 2 -14.43 -5.60 14.11
C ILE A 2 -15.55 -6.61 14.29
N VAL A 3 -16.64 -6.45 13.53
CA VAL A 3 -17.77 -7.38 13.50
C VAL A 3 -17.90 -7.92 12.08
N ILE A 4 -17.91 -9.24 11.95
CA ILE A 4 -18.07 -9.97 10.70
C ILE A 4 -19.44 -10.64 10.73
N GLN A 5 -20.28 -10.25 9.78
CA GLN A 5 -21.59 -10.85 9.57
C GLN A 5 -21.61 -11.60 8.24
N PRO A 6 -21.61 -12.95 8.24
CA PRO A 6 -21.74 -13.68 7.01
C PRO A 6 -23.19 -13.68 6.52
N TRP A 7 -23.34 -13.68 5.21
CA TRP A 7 -24.65 -13.78 4.54
C TRP A 7 -25.29 -15.16 4.76
N ASP A 8 -24.46 -16.20 4.77
CA ASP A 8 -24.86 -17.57 5.13
C ASP A 8 -24.26 -17.95 6.49
N LYS A 9 -25.09 -18.46 7.41
CA LYS A 9 -24.64 -18.90 8.73
C LYS A 9 -23.85 -20.20 8.67
N SER A 10 -24.01 -21.01 7.63
CA SER A 10 -23.31 -22.29 7.48
C SER A 10 -21.78 -22.11 7.42
N VAL A 11 -21.31 -20.95 6.93
CA VAL A 11 -19.87 -20.66 6.76
C VAL A 11 -19.21 -20.09 8.02
N LEU A 12 -19.95 -19.85 9.10
CA LEU A 12 -19.40 -19.28 10.35
C LEU A 12 -18.20 -20.08 10.87
N SER A 13 -18.29 -21.41 10.90
CA SER A 13 -17.21 -22.28 11.37
C SER A 13 -15.97 -22.21 10.46
N ALA A 14 -16.16 -22.05 9.15
CA ALA A 14 -15.05 -21.92 8.20
C ALA A 14 -14.32 -20.59 8.37
N ILE A 15 -15.08 -19.49 8.54
CA ILE A 15 -14.53 -18.16 8.80
C ILE A 15 -13.76 -18.15 10.13
N GLU A 16 -14.31 -18.75 11.19
CA GLU A 16 -13.66 -18.85 12.49
C GLU A 16 -12.31 -19.58 12.41
N LYS A 17 -12.28 -20.74 11.73
CA LYS A 17 -11.04 -21.50 11.50
C LYS A 17 -10.03 -20.73 10.65
N ALA A 18 -10.48 -19.98 9.65
CA ALA A 18 -9.59 -19.18 8.82
C ALA A 18 -8.94 -18.03 9.61
N ILE A 19 -9.70 -17.37 10.49
CA ILE A 19 -9.18 -16.33 11.39
C ILE A 19 -8.16 -16.93 12.37
N LEU A 20 -8.46 -18.08 12.99
CA LEU A 20 -7.53 -18.76 13.90
C LEU A 20 -6.24 -19.23 13.21
N LYS A 21 -6.31 -19.61 11.93
CA LYS A 21 -5.13 -19.96 11.11
C LYS A 21 -4.37 -18.75 10.58
N SER A 22 -4.95 -17.56 10.63
CA SER A 22 -4.29 -16.34 10.15
C SER A 22 -3.25 -15.86 11.16
N ASP A 23 -2.26 -15.11 10.67
CA ASP A 23 -1.22 -14.48 11.49
C ASP A 23 -1.75 -13.29 12.33
N LEU A 24 -3.07 -13.13 12.45
CA LEU A 24 -3.68 -12.08 13.26
C LEU A 24 -3.49 -12.34 14.76
N GLY A 25 -3.40 -13.61 15.19
CA GLY A 25 -3.20 -13.96 16.60
C GLY A 25 -4.35 -13.56 17.52
N LEU A 26 -5.55 -13.36 16.97
CA LEU A 26 -6.74 -12.92 17.70
C LEU A 26 -7.79 -14.03 17.76
N PRO A 27 -8.26 -14.43 18.95
CA PRO A 27 -9.35 -15.39 19.05
C PRO A 27 -10.67 -14.75 18.61
N PRO A 28 -11.36 -15.30 17.59
CA PRO A 28 -12.71 -14.87 17.22
C PRO A 28 -13.71 -15.22 18.32
N ASN A 29 -14.63 -14.29 18.62
CA ASN A 29 -15.77 -14.51 19.50
C ASN A 29 -17.03 -14.70 18.63
N ASN A 30 -17.58 -15.91 18.63
CA ASN A 30 -18.69 -16.30 17.77
C ASN A 30 -19.99 -16.43 18.57
N ASP A 31 -21.02 -15.64 18.21
CA ASP A 31 -22.35 -15.66 18.84
C ASP A 31 -23.40 -16.48 18.04
N GLY A 32 -22.95 -17.28 17.07
CA GLY A 32 -23.83 -18.10 16.22
C GLY A 32 -24.55 -17.33 15.10
N LYS A 33 -24.38 -15.99 15.04
CA LYS A 33 -24.82 -15.13 13.92
C LYS A 33 -23.73 -14.19 13.42
N LEU A 34 -22.82 -13.80 14.30
CA LEU A 34 -21.79 -12.79 14.07
C LEU A 34 -20.48 -13.30 14.69
N ILE A 35 -19.36 -12.95 14.05
CA ILE A 35 -18.02 -13.14 14.60
C ILE A 35 -17.48 -11.77 15.00
N ARG A 36 -17.05 -11.61 16.24
CA ARG A 36 -16.40 -10.40 16.76
C ARG A 36 -14.92 -10.61 16.95
N LEU A 37 -14.14 -9.63 16.53
CA LEU A 37 -12.70 -9.56 16.76
C LEU A 37 -12.38 -8.37 17.64
N ASN A 38 -11.87 -8.69 18.83
CA ASN A 38 -11.41 -7.71 19.80
C ASN A 38 -9.92 -7.48 19.57
N PHE A 39 -9.60 -6.35 18.96
CA PHE A 39 -8.22 -5.91 18.82
C PHE A 39 -7.83 -5.18 20.11
N PRO A 40 -6.87 -5.71 20.89
CA PRO A 40 -6.32 -4.94 22.02
C PRO A 40 -5.68 -3.65 21.48
N PRO A 41 -5.65 -2.58 22.27
CA PRO A 41 -4.93 -1.37 21.89
C PRO A 41 -3.47 -1.72 21.63
N LEU A 42 -2.91 -1.19 20.55
CA LEU A 42 -1.50 -1.39 20.22
C LEU A 42 -0.64 -0.71 21.29
N ASN A 43 0.31 -1.44 21.85
CA ASN A 43 1.35 -0.85 22.70
C ASN A 43 2.32 -0.01 21.85
N GLU A 44 3.09 0.84 22.50
CA GLU A 44 4.00 1.78 21.83
C GLU A 44 5.04 1.05 20.96
N ASP A 45 5.58 -0.07 21.44
CA ASP A 45 6.56 -0.87 20.70
C ASP A 45 5.98 -1.46 19.40
N ARG A 46 4.75 -1.95 19.43
CA ARG A 46 4.07 -2.47 18.23
C ARG A 46 3.74 -1.34 17.25
N ARG A 47 3.34 -0.17 17.74
CA ARG A 47 3.13 1.03 16.90
C ARG A 47 4.43 1.43 16.19
N LYS A 48 5.56 1.49 16.91
CA LYS A 48 6.89 1.76 16.32
C LYS A 48 7.28 0.73 15.25
N GLN A 49 7.01 -0.56 15.48
CA GLN A 49 7.25 -1.60 14.46
C GLN A 49 6.41 -1.37 13.20
N LEU A 50 5.12 -1.04 13.35
CA LEU A 50 4.23 -0.77 12.21
C LEU A 50 4.67 0.48 11.43
N VAL A 51 5.10 1.54 12.13
CA VAL A 51 5.68 2.74 11.47
C VAL A 51 6.92 2.36 10.67
N LYS A 52 7.81 1.51 11.20
CA LYS A 52 9.00 1.05 10.47
C LYS A 52 8.63 0.29 9.20
N THR A 53 7.63 -0.59 9.26
CA THR A 53 7.12 -1.32 8.09
C THR A 53 6.49 -0.37 7.07
N ALA A 54 5.70 0.61 7.52
CA ALA A 54 5.10 1.61 6.65
C ALA A 54 6.19 2.41 5.90
N LYS A 55 7.21 2.90 6.62
CA LYS A 55 8.36 3.62 6.03
C LYS A 55 9.12 2.78 5.02
N ALA A 56 9.36 1.50 5.32
CA ALA A 56 10.04 0.59 4.41
C ALA A 56 9.23 0.42 3.10
N THR A 57 7.91 0.28 3.21
CA THR A 57 6.99 0.16 2.06
C THR A 57 6.99 1.44 1.22
N SER A 58 6.97 2.61 1.86
CA SER A 58 7.06 3.91 1.19
C SER A 58 8.37 4.10 0.44
N GLU A 59 9.51 3.68 1.02
CA GLU A 59 10.81 3.73 0.31
C GLU A 59 10.85 2.78 -0.88
N GLN A 60 10.38 1.53 -0.71
CA GLN A 60 10.30 0.57 -1.82
C GLN A 60 9.46 1.11 -2.98
N SER A 61 8.33 1.74 -2.67
CA SER A 61 7.46 2.37 -3.66
C SER A 61 8.18 3.51 -4.39
N ARG A 62 8.92 4.35 -3.67
CA ARG A 62 9.73 5.44 -4.27
C ARG A 62 10.85 4.90 -5.16
N VAL A 63 11.52 3.82 -4.76
CA VAL A 63 12.53 3.16 -5.59
C VAL A 63 11.91 2.59 -6.87
N ALA A 64 10.78 1.89 -6.76
CA ALA A 64 10.06 1.33 -7.92
C ALA A 64 9.66 2.43 -8.92
N MET A 65 9.08 3.54 -8.45
CA MET A 65 8.72 4.67 -9.31
C MET A 65 9.93 5.27 -10.03
N ARG A 66 11.08 5.41 -9.34
CA ARG A 66 12.31 5.92 -9.97
C ARG A 66 12.85 4.99 -11.04
N ASN A 67 12.75 3.67 -10.84
CA ASN A 67 13.15 2.67 -11.82
C ASN A 67 12.25 2.71 -13.05
N ILE A 68 10.92 2.71 -12.87
CA ILE A 68 9.95 2.81 -13.97
C ILE A 68 10.18 4.10 -14.77
N ARG A 69 10.40 5.23 -14.09
CA ARG A 69 10.75 6.49 -14.76
C ARG A 69 12.00 6.32 -15.62
N ARG A 70 13.07 5.71 -15.08
CA ARG A 70 14.32 5.50 -15.82
C ARG A 70 14.09 4.64 -17.06
N GLU A 71 13.38 3.54 -16.92
CA GLU A 71 13.04 2.64 -18.03
C GLU A 71 12.26 3.38 -19.12
N ALA A 72 11.25 4.17 -18.75
CA ALA A 72 10.46 4.96 -19.69
C ALA A 72 11.30 6.04 -20.40
N MET A 73 12.22 6.72 -19.68
CA MET A 73 13.13 7.69 -20.29
C MET A 73 14.10 7.03 -21.29
N ASP A 74 14.61 5.85 -20.95
CA ASP A 74 15.51 5.09 -21.82
C ASP A 74 14.76 4.58 -23.07
N GLU A 75 13.48 4.21 -22.94
CA GLU A 75 12.60 3.84 -24.06
C GLU A 75 12.33 5.01 -25.00
N LEU A 76 11.96 6.19 -24.47
CA LEU A 76 11.75 7.39 -25.28
C LEU A 76 13.00 7.78 -26.08
N LYS A 77 14.19 7.67 -25.46
CA LYS A 77 15.46 7.94 -26.16
C LYS A 77 15.73 6.93 -27.27
N LYS A 78 15.29 5.67 -27.13
CA LYS A 78 15.39 4.67 -28.20
C LYS A 78 14.42 4.98 -29.34
N MET A 79 13.18 5.34 -29.03
CA MET A 79 12.19 5.75 -30.03
C MET A 79 12.67 6.95 -30.85
N GLN A 80 13.29 7.94 -30.20
CA GLN A 80 13.86 9.09 -30.90
C GLN A 80 15.00 8.69 -31.83
N LYS A 81 15.90 7.79 -31.39
CA LYS A 81 17.00 7.28 -32.24
C LYS A 81 16.49 6.45 -33.43
N ASN A 82 15.37 5.75 -33.26
CA ASN A 82 14.73 4.98 -34.32
C ASN A 82 13.94 5.86 -35.30
N GLY A 83 13.74 7.14 -34.98
CA GLY A 83 12.94 8.07 -35.77
C GLY A 83 11.43 7.94 -35.55
N ASP A 84 11.00 7.21 -34.52
CA ASP A 84 9.59 7.02 -34.18
C ASP A 84 8.96 8.30 -33.58
N ILE A 85 9.79 9.16 -32.97
CA ILE A 85 9.40 10.46 -32.39
C ILE A 85 10.45 11.53 -32.71
N SER A 86 10.00 12.78 -32.82
CA SER A 86 10.84 13.96 -32.97
C SER A 86 11.52 14.38 -31.66
N GLU A 87 12.51 15.27 -31.75
CA GLU A 87 13.19 15.80 -30.56
C GLU A 87 12.30 16.70 -29.68
N ASP A 88 11.33 17.39 -30.29
CA ASP A 88 10.33 18.16 -29.57
C ASP A 88 9.35 17.25 -28.82
N GLU A 89 8.88 16.17 -29.46
CA GLU A 89 8.03 15.17 -28.82
C GLU A 89 8.74 14.44 -27.68
N LEU A 90 10.04 14.15 -27.84
CA LEU A 90 10.87 13.59 -26.77
C LEU A 90 10.88 14.52 -25.54
N LYS A 91 11.20 15.80 -25.72
CA LYS A 91 11.26 16.78 -24.60
C LYS A 91 9.91 16.91 -23.90
N ASP A 92 8.82 16.94 -24.65
CA ASP A 92 7.47 17.01 -24.09
C ASP A 92 7.11 15.75 -23.29
N ALA A 93 7.44 14.57 -23.82
CA ALA A 93 7.21 13.29 -23.15
C ALA A 93 8.05 13.16 -21.87
N GLU A 94 9.34 13.52 -21.92
CA GLU A 94 10.21 13.56 -20.74
C GLU A 94 9.65 14.49 -19.65
N SER A 95 9.19 15.69 -20.04
CA SER A 95 8.56 16.64 -19.10
C SER A 95 7.30 16.06 -18.45
N LYS A 96 6.44 15.41 -19.23
CA LYS A 96 5.21 14.77 -18.72
C LYS A 96 5.52 13.63 -17.75
N ILE A 97 6.46 12.74 -18.10
CA ILE A 97 6.89 11.64 -17.25
C ILE A 97 7.48 12.17 -15.94
N GLN A 98 8.31 13.20 -16.01
CA GLN A 98 8.93 13.79 -14.82
C GLN A 98 7.86 14.38 -13.88
N LYS A 99 6.95 15.21 -14.41
CA LYS A 99 5.84 15.78 -13.63
C LYS A 99 4.95 14.71 -13.00
N MET A 100 4.63 13.65 -13.75
CA MET A 100 3.83 12.53 -13.24
C MET A 100 4.56 11.79 -12.11
N THR A 101 5.85 11.51 -12.30
CA THR A 101 6.68 10.84 -11.28
C THR A 101 6.74 11.68 -10.01
N ASP A 102 6.97 12.99 -10.13
CA ASP A 102 7.05 13.91 -8.98
C ASP A 102 5.73 13.98 -8.23
N SER A 103 4.60 14.01 -8.96
CA SER A 103 3.26 13.97 -8.36
C SER A 103 3.02 12.70 -7.54
N TYR A 104 3.35 11.52 -8.08
CA TYR A 104 3.17 10.27 -7.35
C TYR A 104 4.14 10.11 -6.18
N ILE A 105 5.37 10.60 -6.30
CA ILE A 105 6.31 10.66 -5.17
C ILE A 105 5.74 11.53 -4.04
N ALA A 106 5.17 12.69 -4.36
CA ALA A 106 4.54 13.56 -3.38
C ALA A 106 3.34 12.88 -2.70
N GLN A 107 2.50 12.18 -3.46
CA GLN A 107 1.38 11.41 -2.91
C GLN A 107 1.85 10.30 -1.96
N VAL A 108 2.89 9.54 -2.33
CA VAL A 108 3.46 8.50 -1.45
C VAL A 108 4.01 9.09 -0.16
N ASN A 109 4.65 10.27 -0.22
CA ASN A 109 5.12 10.96 0.99
C ASN A 109 3.94 11.37 1.89
N SER A 110 2.89 11.98 1.33
CA SER A 110 1.69 12.37 2.09
C SER A 110 1.04 11.17 2.78
N LEU A 111 0.82 10.08 2.03
CA LEU A 111 0.23 8.86 2.57
C LEU A 111 1.10 8.22 3.65
N SER A 112 2.42 8.26 3.49
CA SER A 112 3.36 7.75 4.49
C SER A 112 3.26 8.54 5.80
N ASP A 113 3.21 9.87 5.71
CA ASP A 113 3.14 10.76 6.87
C ASP A 113 1.78 10.67 7.56
N GLU A 114 0.69 10.62 6.79
CA GLU A 114 -0.67 10.39 7.30
C GLU A 114 -0.75 9.05 8.02
N LYS A 115 -0.18 7.99 7.43
CA LYS A 115 -0.21 6.66 8.05
C LYS A 115 0.66 6.58 9.31
N GLU A 116 1.79 7.27 9.34
CA GLU A 116 2.62 7.38 10.54
C GLU A 116 1.87 8.09 11.66
N LYS A 117 1.17 9.19 11.36
CA LYS A 117 0.33 9.90 12.34
C LYS A 117 -0.80 9.00 12.84
N GLU A 118 -1.55 8.36 11.95
CA GLU A 118 -2.64 7.44 12.30
C GLU A 118 -2.17 6.30 13.22
N ILE A 119 -0.98 5.73 12.97
CA ILE A 119 -0.41 4.66 13.79
C ILE A 119 0.01 5.18 15.18
N MET A 120 0.38 6.45 15.30
CA MET A 120 0.86 7.03 16.57
C MET A 120 -0.24 7.75 17.36
N GLU A 121 -1.35 8.09 16.72
CA GLU A 121 -2.52 8.71 17.32
C GLU A 121 -3.29 7.69 18.20
N ILE A 122 -3.80 8.15 19.34
CA ILE A 122 -4.49 7.34 20.37
C ILE A 122 -5.98 7.57 20.29
#